data_AF-S3WU77-F1
#
_entry.id   AF-S3WU77-F1
#
_cell.length_a   1.000
_cell.length_b   1.000
_cell.length_c   1.000
_cell.angle_alpha   90.00
_cell.angle_beta   90.00
_cell.angle_gamma   90.00
#
_symmetry.space_group_name_H-M   'P 1'
#
loop_
_entity.id
_entity.type
_entity.pdbx_description
1 polymer ?
#
loop_
_entity_poly.entity_id
_entity_poly.type
_entity_poly.pdbx_seq_one_letter_code
_entity_poly.pdbx_strand_id
1 'polypeptide(L)'
;MNDIEFSPESWRKAATGFSEVADDSSHMVSELVTATTDAAACGAAGGLSTVDGALTMMLQVFGQVMQENVITPYCEGVASEAEVMCATANDYVITEADNTSQAQSLQISP
;
A
#
# COMPACT_ATOMS: atom_id res chain seq x y z
N MET A 1 -12.70 -21.00 26.53
CA MET A 1 -11.96 -20.77 25.27
C MET A 1 -12.66 -19.59 24.64
N ASN A 2 -11.99 -18.44 24.46
CA ASN A 2 -12.63 -17.33 23.75
C ASN A 2 -12.66 -17.74 22.28
N ASP A 3 -13.85 -17.91 21.70
CA ASP A 3 -13.98 -18.10 20.28
C ASP A 3 -13.43 -16.86 19.59
N ILE A 4 -12.34 -17.03 18.84
CA ILE A 4 -11.82 -15.98 17.96
C ILE A 4 -12.76 -15.94 16.77
N GLU A 5 -13.67 -14.97 16.78
CA GLU A 5 -14.61 -14.74 15.68
C GLU A 5 -14.02 -13.77 14.67
N PHE A 6 -14.20 -14.08 13.39
CA PHE A 6 -13.83 -13.18 12.31
C PHE A 6 -14.74 -11.95 12.34
N SER A 7 -14.14 -10.74 12.34
CA SER A 7 -14.88 -9.48 12.30
C SER A 7 -14.68 -8.78 10.95
N PRO A 8 -15.69 -8.80 10.06
CA PRO A 8 -15.66 -8.09 8.79
C PRO A 8 -15.43 -6.59 8.97
N GLU A 9 -16.00 -5.98 10.01
CA GLU A 9 -15.84 -4.56 10.32
C GLU A 9 -14.40 -4.23 10.71
N SER A 10 -13.77 -5.08 11.54
CA SER A 10 -12.35 -4.92 11.87
C SER A 10 -11.46 -5.01 10.63
N TRP A 11 -11.77 -5.91 9.70
CA TRP A 11 -11.03 -6.05 8.45
C TRP A 11 -11.19 -4.84 7.52
N ARG A 12 -12.41 -4.33 7.36
CA ARG A 12 -12.64 -3.09 6.58
C ARG A 12 -11.91 -1.90 7.21
N LYS A 13 -11.94 -1.77 8.54
CA LYS A 13 -11.21 -0.71 9.24
C LYS A 13 -9.70 -0.81 9.06
N ALA A 14 -9.16 -2.03 9.14
CA ALA A 14 -7.74 -2.27 8.89
C ALA A 14 -7.36 -1.97 7.43
N ALA A 15 -8.20 -2.33 6.46
CA ALA A 15 -8.01 -1.98 5.06
C ALA A 15 -7.90 -0.45 4.86
N THR A 16 -8.82 0.33 5.43
CA THR A 16 -8.74 1.81 5.39
C THR A 16 -7.43 2.31 6.00
N GLY A 17 -7.04 1.79 7.17
CA GLY A 17 -5.78 2.19 7.82
C GLY A 17 -4.54 1.84 7.00
N PHE A 18 -4.53 0.70 6.31
CA PHE A 18 -3.44 0.34 5.41
C PHE A 18 -3.34 1.27 4.20
N SER A 19 -4.48 1.63 3.58
CA SER A 19 -4.50 2.59 2.47
C SER A 19 -3.99 3.97 2.92
N GLU A 20 -4.46 4.48 4.06
CA GLU A 20 -4.01 5.78 4.60
C GLU A 20 -2.51 5.80 4.89
N VAL A 21 -1.98 4.75 5.55
CA VAL A 21 -0.54 4.65 5.86
C VAL A 21 0.29 4.48 4.59
N ALA A 22 -0.20 3.76 3.57
CA ALA A 22 0.50 3.61 2.30
C ALA A 22 0.65 4.95 1.59
N ASP A 23 -0.41 5.76 1.55
CA ASP A 23 -0.38 7.09 0.94
C ASP A 23 0.58 8.02 1.70
N ASP A 24 0.46 8.10 3.02
CA ASP A 24 1.32 8.96 3.85
C ASP A 24 2.80 8.58 3.76
N SER A 25 3.10 7.28 3.84
CA SER A 25 4.48 6.78 3.76
C SER A 25 5.08 6.95 2.37
N SER A 26 4.28 6.80 1.30
CA SER A 26 4.73 7.09 -0.06
C SER A 26 5.17 8.53 -0.24
N HIS A 27 4.43 9.47 0.35
CA HIS A 27 4.72 10.89 0.27
C HIS A 27 6.04 11.20 0.98
N MET A 28 6.20 10.73 2.22
CA MET A 28 7.43 10.93 2.99
C MET A 28 8.66 10.33 2.30
N VAL A 29 8.54 9.12 1.75
CA VAL A 29 9.67 8.46 1.06
C VAL A 29 9.98 9.18 -0.25
N SER A 30 8.96 9.63 -0.99
CA SER A 30 9.15 10.42 -2.23
C SER A 30 9.83 11.76 -1.96
N GLU A 31 9.43 12.47 -0.90
CA GLU A 31 10.09 13.71 -0.47
C GLU A 31 11.55 13.48 -0.09
N LEU A 32 11.82 12.43 0.69
CA LEU A 32 13.18 12.06 1.08
C LEU A 32 14.05 11.70 -0.12
N VAL A 33 13.53 10.91 -1.07
CA VAL A 33 14.24 10.54 -2.30
C VAL A 33 14.52 11.79 -3.14
N THR A 34 13.54 12.68 -3.29
CA THR A 34 13.72 13.94 -4.02
C THR A 34 14.81 14.81 -3.38
N ALA A 35 14.78 14.96 -2.05
CA ALA A 35 15.77 15.76 -1.33
C ALA A 35 17.19 15.15 -1.40
N THR A 36 17.30 13.83 -1.38
CA THR A 36 18.61 13.13 -1.41
C THR A 36 19.18 12.97 -2.82
N THR A 37 18.38 13.21 -3.85
CA THR A 37 18.79 13.11 -5.27
C THR A 37 18.91 14.46 -5.97
N ASP A 38 18.74 15.54 -5.22
CA ASP A 38 18.95 16.88 -5.73
C ASP A 38 20.44 17.16 -5.97
N ALA A 39 20.85 17.08 -7.24
CA ALA A 39 22.20 17.39 -7.67
C ALA A 39 22.63 18.84 -7.34
N ALA A 40 21.69 19.78 -7.24
CA ALA A 40 21.97 21.15 -6.82
C ALA A 40 22.28 21.24 -5.33
N ALA A 41 21.53 20.52 -4.49
CA ALA A 41 21.84 20.38 -3.06
C ALA A 41 23.19 19.70 -2.83
N CYS A 42 23.61 18.78 -3.72
CA CYS A 42 24.93 18.14 -3.67
C CYS A 42 26.08 19.00 -4.23
N GLY A 43 25.82 20.23 -4.69
CA GLY A 43 26.84 21.10 -5.29
C GLY A 43 27.29 20.70 -6.69
N ALA A 44 26.65 19.69 -7.29
CA ALA A 44 26.98 19.15 -8.61
C ALA A 44 26.26 19.89 -9.77
N ALA A 45 25.28 20.75 -9.47
CA ALA A 45 24.55 21.52 -10.49
C ALA A 45 25.40 22.58 -11.23
N GLY A 46 26.61 22.90 -10.73
CA GLY A 46 27.48 23.93 -11.29
C GLY A 46 28.26 23.54 -12.55
N GLY A 47 28.29 22.26 -12.94
CA GLY A 47 28.73 21.80 -14.26
C GLY A 47 30.19 22.05 -14.65
N LEU A 48 31.09 22.38 -13.71
CA LEU A 48 32.48 22.74 -14.04
C LEU A 48 33.43 21.53 -14.11
N SER A 49 33.05 20.34 -13.60
CA SER A 49 33.84 19.12 -13.73
C SER A 49 33.04 17.92 -14.28
N THR A 50 33.72 17.00 -14.97
CA THR A 50 33.14 15.71 -15.42
C THR A 50 32.63 14.85 -14.26
N VAL A 51 33.13 15.08 -13.04
CA VAL A 51 32.69 14.40 -11.81
C VAL A 51 31.30 14.89 -11.41
N ASP A 52 31.03 16.18 -11.52
CA ASP A 52 29.72 16.77 -11.20
C ASP A 52 28.62 16.27 -12.15
N GLY A 53 28.96 16.11 -13.44
CA GLY A 53 28.07 15.50 -14.43
C GLY A 53 27.77 14.02 -14.13
N ALA A 54 28.78 13.24 -13.74
CA ALA A 54 28.60 11.84 -13.36
C ALA A 54 27.75 11.69 -12.09
N LEU A 55 27.99 12.54 -11.08
CA LEU A 55 27.20 12.60 -9.85
C LEU A 55 25.73 12.94 -10.15
N THR A 56 25.50 13.94 -11.01
CA THR A 56 24.14 14.34 -11.41
C THR A 56 23.39 13.17 -12.06
N MET A 57 24.02 12.44 -12.99
CA MET A 57 23.41 11.26 -13.61
C MET A 57 23.13 10.15 -12.60
N MET A 58 24.06 9.87 -11.68
CA MET A 58 23.86 8.85 -10.65
C MET A 58 22.69 9.19 -9.73
N LEU A 59 22.57 10.44 -9.28
CA LEU A 59 21.49 10.88 -8.41
C LEU A 59 20.13 10.81 -9.13
N GLN A 60 20.07 11.19 -10.41
CA GLN A 60 18.86 11.05 -11.22
C GLN A 60 18.42 9.59 -11.38
N VAL A 61 19.37 8.70 -11.72
CA VAL A 61 19.09 7.27 -11.86
C VAL A 61 18.64 6.68 -10.53
N PHE A 62 19.29 7.05 -9.42
CA PHE A 62 18.89 6.58 -8.10
C PHE A 62 17.47 7.05 -7.74
N GLY A 63 17.14 8.32 -7.98
CA GLY A 63 15.81 8.86 -7.74
C GLY A 63 14.73 8.13 -8.55
N GLN A 64 15.01 7.89 -9.84
CA GLN A 64 14.12 7.13 -10.70
C GLN A 64 13.94 5.69 -10.21
N VAL A 65 15.02 4.99 -9.86
CA VAL A 65 14.95 3.61 -9.37
C VAL A 65 14.14 3.53 -8.08
N MET A 66 14.35 4.45 -7.14
CA MET A 66 13.58 4.52 -5.91
C MET A 66 12.10 4.77 -6.16
N GLN A 67 11.76 5.69 -7.06
CA GLN A 67 10.37 5.97 -7.39
C GLN A 67 9.68 4.75 -8.04
N GLU A 68 10.27 4.24 -9.12
CA GLU A 68 9.63 3.24 -9.97
C GLU A 68 9.67 1.82 -9.39
N ASN A 69 10.74 1.46 -8.67
CA ASN A 69 10.95 0.07 -8.23
C ASN A 69 10.77 -0.13 -6.73
N VAL A 70 10.62 0.94 -5.95
CA VAL A 70 10.45 0.84 -4.49
C VAL A 70 9.16 1.48 -4.04
N ILE A 71 8.97 2.78 -4.28
CA ILE A 71 7.82 3.54 -3.78
C ILE A 71 6.54 3.07 -4.47
N THR A 72 6.49 3.12 -5.81
CA THR A 72 5.29 2.75 -6.57
C THR A 72 4.82 1.31 -6.29
N PRO A 73 5.68 0.28 -6.36
CA PRO A 73 5.25 -1.09 -6.09
C PRO A 73 4.80 -1.31 -4.64
N TYR A 74 5.39 -0.59 -3.68
CA TYR A 74 4.95 -0.64 -2.29
C TYR A 74 3.52 -0.09 -2.13
N CYS A 75 3.23 1.08 -2.71
CA CYS A 75 1.88 1.66 -2.67
C CYS A 75 0.84 0.75 -3.30
N GLU A 76 1.14 0.25 -4.50
CA GLU A 76 0.26 -0.66 -5.24
C GLU A 76 0.03 -1.96 -4.47
N GLY A 77 1.08 -2.52 -3.85
CA GLY A 77 0.98 -3.72 -3.02
C GLY A 77 0.07 -3.54 -1.82
N VAL A 78 0.27 -2.48 -1.03
CA VAL A 78 -0.55 -2.22 0.16
C VAL A 78 -2.00 -1.88 -0.22
N ALA A 79 -2.22 -1.13 -1.31
CA ALA A 79 -3.55 -0.88 -1.82
C ALA A 79 -4.26 -2.18 -2.24
N SER A 80 -3.55 -3.08 -2.93
CA SER A 80 -4.07 -4.39 -3.31
C SER A 80 -4.43 -5.25 -2.10
N GLU A 81 -3.61 -5.26 -1.05
CA GLU A 81 -3.92 -5.96 0.20
C GLU A 81 -5.18 -5.39 0.87
N ALA A 82 -5.32 -4.07 0.93
CA ALA A 82 -6.51 -3.42 1.48
C ALA A 82 -7.78 -3.78 0.69
N GLU A 83 -7.70 -3.84 -0.65
CA GLU A 83 -8.81 -4.30 -1.50
C GLU A 83 -9.19 -5.76 -1.20
N VAL A 84 -8.20 -6.65 -1.09
CA VAL A 84 -8.42 -8.07 -0.75
C VAL A 84 -9.06 -8.20 0.63
N MET A 85 -8.65 -7.38 1.60
CA MET A 85 -9.26 -7.37 2.93
C MET A 85 -10.73 -6.95 2.88
N CYS A 86 -11.06 -5.93 2.10
CA CYS A 86 -12.45 -5.50 1.90
C CYS A 86 -13.29 -6.57 1.20
N ALA A 87 -12.74 -7.19 0.15
CA ALA A 87 -13.40 -8.27 -0.57
C ALA A 87 -13.68 -9.46 0.34
N THR A 88 -12.68 -9.91 1.11
CA THR A 88 -12.81 -11.01 2.08
C THR A 88 -13.88 -10.71 3.13
N ALA A 89 -13.93 -9.47 3.65
CA ALA A 89 -14.97 -9.06 4.60
C ALA A 89 -16.39 -9.12 3.97
N ASN A 90 -16.53 -8.77 2.69
CA ASN A 90 -17.80 -8.86 1.98
C ASN A 90 -18.22 -10.31 1.71
N ASP A 91 -17.29 -11.14 1.23
CA ASP A 91 -17.53 -12.55 0.94
C ASP A 91 -17.96 -13.31 2.20
N TYR A 92 -17.33 -13.01 3.34
CA TYR A 92 -17.74 -13.58 4.63
C TYR A 92 -19.19 -13.21 4.99
N VAL A 93 -19.56 -11.94 4.88
CA VAL A 93 -20.92 -11.47 5.20
C VAL A 93 -21.97 -12.13 4.30
N ILE A 94 -21.67 -12.27 3.00
CA ILE A 94 -22.55 -12.95 2.05
C ILE A 94 -22.70 -14.43 2.43
N THR A 95 -21.58 -15.10 2.70
CA THR A 95 -21.58 -16.53 3.07
C THR A 95 -22.36 -16.79 4.36
N GLU A 96 -22.21 -15.94 5.38
CA GLU A 96 -22.97 -16.04 6.63
C GLU A 96 -24.48 -15.82 6.43
N ALA A 97 -24.86 -14.86 5.57
CA ALA A 97 -26.25 -14.63 5.23
C ALA A 97 -26.87 -15.83 4.50
N ASP A 98 -26.14 -16.41 3.54
CA ASP A 98 -26.57 -17.59 2.79
C ASP A 98 -26.70 -18.82 3.70
N ASN A 99 -25.72 -19.06 4.58
CA ASN A 99 -25.75 -20.12 5.58
C ASN A 99 -26.96 -19.97 6.52
N THR A 100 -27.21 -18.75 6.99
CA THR A 100 -28.37 -18.44 7.86
C THR A 100 -29.68 -18.72 7.13
N SER A 101 -29.81 -18.28 5.87
CA SER A 101 -30.99 -18.51 5.05
C SER A 101 -31.25 -20.00 4.80
N GLN A 102 -30.21 -20.76 4.46
CA GLN A 102 -30.30 -22.21 4.26
C GLN A 102 -30.70 -22.93 5.56
N ALA A 103 -30.07 -22.60 6.69
CA ALA A 103 -30.39 -23.18 7.98
C ALA A 103 -31.85 -22.95 8.37
N GLN A 104 -32.38 -21.73 8.15
CA GLN A 104 -33.79 -21.42 8.36
C GLN A 104 -34.71 -22.25 7.45
N SER A 105 -34.35 -22.42 6.18
CA SER A 105 -35.17 -23.22 5.24
C SER A 105 -35.27 -24.71 5.64
N LEU A 106 -34.21 -25.27 6.23
CA LEU A 106 -34.18 -26.64 6.72
C LEU A 106 -35.00 -26.83 8.00
N GLN A 107 -35.07 -25.82 8.87
CA GLN A 107 -35.89 -25.86 10.09
C GLN A 107 -37.40 -25.78 9.82
N ILE A 108 -37.79 -25.30 8.63
CA ILE A 108 -39.20 -25.15 8.23
C ILE A 108 -39.68 -26.36 7.41
N SER A 109 -38.79 -27.26 6.99
CA SER A 109 -39.16 -28.53 6.33
C SER A 109 -39.52 -29.60 7.38
N PRO A 110 -40.77 -30.09 7.42
CA PRO A 110 -41.20 -31.14 8.35
C PRO A 110 -40.63 -32.52 8.03
#